data_AF-X0WLB1-F1
#
_entry.id   AF-X0WLB1-F1
#
_cell.length_a   1.000
_cell.length_b   1.000
_cell.length_c   1.000
_cell.angle_alpha   90.00
_cell.angle_beta   90.00
_cell.angle_gamma   90.00
#
_symmetry.space_group_name_H-M   'P 1'
#
loop_
_entity.id
_entity.type
_entity.pdbx_description
1 polymer ?
#
loop_
_entity_poly.entity_id
_entity_poly.type
_entity_poly.pdbx_seq_one_letter_code
_entity_poly.pdbx_strand_id
1 'polypeptide(L)'
;LPDKAIDLVDEAASRVRIRHSTMPVSLKQTKEQQDIIRKDKDAALATQQYDYAAELRERELQNEEKIKQLENEWRTEQEQEDVVVKKDDIAEVVSMWTGVPMVQLADDEASRLLNMEEELHKRIAGQEEAVHAISKAVRRARAGIKDMRRPMGVFLFLGPTGVGKTEMARTLAEFMFGSEDTLIRIDMSEFMEKFAVSRLVGAPPGYVGYEEGGQLTEAVRRKSYSCILLDEIEKAHPDVFNLLLQIFDDGHLSDAK
;
A
#
# COMPACT_ATOMS: atom_id res chain seq x y z
N LEU A 1 18.30 0.05 -12.14
CA LEU A 1 17.15 0.68 -12.83
C LEU A 1 16.39 -0.28 -13.75
N PRO A 2 17.00 -1.15 -14.59
CA PRO A 2 16.22 -2.07 -15.43
C PRO A 2 15.59 -3.27 -14.69
N ASP A 3 16.23 -3.74 -13.61
CA ASP A 3 15.84 -4.98 -12.91
C ASP A 3 14.39 -4.92 -12.37
N LYS A 4 14.09 -3.92 -11.53
CA LYS A 4 12.75 -3.70 -10.97
C LYS A 4 11.68 -3.46 -12.03
N ALA A 5 12.04 -2.92 -13.20
CA ALA A 5 11.07 -2.68 -14.26
C ALA A 5 10.67 -4.00 -14.94
N ILE A 6 11.61 -4.93 -15.09
CA ILE A 6 11.34 -6.27 -15.62
C ILE A 6 10.48 -7.07 -14.65
N ASP A 7 10.84 -7.07 -13.36
CA ASP A 7 10.06 -7.77 -12.31
C ASP A 7 8.60 -7.29 -12.29
N LEU A 8 8.39 -5.99 -12.48
CA LEU A 8 7.06 -5.39 -12.41
C LEU A 8 6.21 -5.74 -13.63
N VAL A 9 6.83 -5.79 -14.82
CA VAL A 9 6.16 -6.25 -16.04
C VAL A 9 5.85 -7.75 -15.94
N ASP A 10 6.75 -8.54 -15.38
CA ASP A 10 6.55 -9.99 -15.20
C ASP A 10 5.41 -10.31 -14.23
N GLU A 11 5.37 -9.62 -13.09
CA GLU A 11 4.29 -9.79 -12.11
C GLU A 11 2.95 -9.30 -12.66
N ALA A 12 2.93 -8.16 -13.35
CA ALA A 12 1.72 -7.68 -14.02
C ALA A 12 1.23 -8.68 -15.09
N ALA A 13 2.13 -9.18 -15.94
CA ALA A 13 1.81 -10.16 -16.97
C ALA A 13 1.26 -11.46 -16.38
N SER A 14 1.91 -11.99 -15.34
CA SER A 14 1.45 -13.18 -14.61
C SER A 14 0.04 -12.99 -14.05
N ARG A 15 -0.23 -11.80 -13.50
CA ARG A 15 -1.52 -11.51 -12.88
C ARG A 15 -2.65 -11.31 -13.89
N VAL A 16 -2.40 -10.59 -14.99
CA VAL A 16 -3.36 -10.47 -16.10
C VAL A 16 -3.65 -11.85 -16.69
N ARG A 17 -2.61 -12.68 -16.88
CA ARG A 17 -2.76 -14.06 -17.34
C ARG A 17 -3.57 -14.92 -16.37
N ILE A 18 -3.37 -14.80 -15.06
CA ILE A 18 -4.19 -15.51 -14.06
C ILE A 18 -5.65 -15.07 -14.15
N ARG A 19 -5.94 -13.77 -14.19
CA ARG A 19 -7.31 -13.24 -14.33
C ARG A 19 -8.01 -13.79 -15.57
N HIS A 20 -7.28 -13.86 -16.69
CA HIS A 20 -7.80 -14.40 -17.95
C HIS A 20 -7.97 -15.92 -17.91
N SER A 21 -7.04 -16.62 -17.25
CA SER A 21 -7.05 -18.08 -17.07
C SER A 21 -8.02 -18.58 -16.00
N THR A 22 -8.56 -17.71 -15.16
CA THR A 22 -9.51 -18.09 -14.11
C THR A 22 -10.90 -18.37 -14.67
N MET A 23 -11.46 -19.49 -14.24
CA MET A 23 -12.80 -19.91 -14.58
C MET A 23 -13.85 -18.88 -14.10
N PRO A 24 -14.81 -18.46 -14.93
CA PRO A 24 -15.86 -17.54 -14.54
C PRO A 24 -16.66 -18.03 -13.33
N VAL A 25 -17.08 -17.09 -12.47
CA VAL A 25 -17.84 -17.40 -11.24
C VAL A 25 -19.14 -18.14 -11.57
N SER A 26 -19.82 -17.77 -12.66
CA SER A 26 -21.04 -18.42 -13.16
C SER A 26 -20.82 -19.90 -13.49
N LEU A 27 -19.71 -20.23 -14.16
CA LEU A 27 -19.34 -21.60 -14.50
C LEU A 27 -18.97 -22.40 -13.24
N LYS A 28 -18.21 -21.79 -12.32
CA LYS A 28 -17.88 -22.42 -11.02
C LYS A 28 -19.15 -22.78 -10.23
N GLN A 29 -20.07 -21.83 -10.06
CA GLN A 29 -21.32 -22.03 -9.33
C GLN A 29 -22.20 -23.09 -9.97
N THR A 30 -22.27 -23.13 -11.31
CA THR A 30 -23.07 -24.13 -12.03
C THR A 30 -22.49 -25.53 -11.86
N LYS A 31 -21.16 -25.69 -11.86
CA LYS A 31 -20.49 -26.97 -11.53
C LYS A 31 -20.75 -27.43 -10.10
N GLU A 32 -20.67 -26.52 -9.13
CA GLU A 32 -21.00 -26.82 -7.73
C GLU A 32 -22.47 -27.26 -7.57
N GLN A 33 -23.40 -26.59 -8.26
CA GLN A 33 -24.81 -26.99 -8.29
C GLN A 33 -25.02 -28.38 -8.93
N GLN A 34 -24.29 -28.69 -10.01
CA GLN A 34 -24.34 -30.01 -10.64
C GLN A 34 -23.90 -31.12 -9.68
N ASP A 35 -22.84 -30.89 -8.90
CA ASP A 35 -22.35 -31.86 -7.92
C ASP A 35 -23.37 -32.08 -6.78
N ILE A 36 -24.08 -31.04 -6.35
CA ILE A 36 -25.17 -31.16 -5.38
C ILE A 36 -26.31 -32.00 -5.97
N ILE A 37 -26.77 -31.69 -7.18
CA ILE A 37 -27.84 -32.42 -7.87
C ILE A 37 -27.48 -33.90 -8.04
N ARG A 38 -26.21 -34.22 -8.38
CA ARG A 38 -25.73 -35.60 -8.48
C ARG A 38 -25.83 -36.35 -7.16
N LYS A 39 -25.36 -35.74 -6.07
CA LYS A 39 -25.43 -36.34 -4.72
C LYS A 39 -26.88 -36.57 -4.28
N ASP A 40 -27.75 -35.59 -4.51
CA ASP A 40 -29.17 -35.68 -4.15
C ASP A 40 -29.88 -36.76 -4.96
N LYS A 41 -29.53 -36.89 -6.25
CA LYS A 41 -30.08 -37.93 -7.14
C LYS A 41 -29.66 -39.33 -6.67
N ASP A 42 -28.39 -39.51 -6.32
CA ASP A 42 -27.88 -40.79 -5.82
C ASP A 42 -28.54 -41.17 -4.48
N ALA A 43 -28.79 -40.19 -3.61
CA ALA A 43 -29.52 -40.39 -2.36
C ALA A 43 -31.01 -40.74 -2.60
N ALA A 44 -31.67 -40.09 -3.56
CA ALA A 44 -33.06 -40.39 -3.94
C ALA A 44 -33.19 -41.81 -4.52
N LEU A 45 -32.21 -42.25 -5.32
CA LEU A 45 -32.15 -43.63 -5.83
C LEU A 45 -31.93 -44.65 -4.70
N ALA A 46 -31.05 -44.36 -3.75
CA ALA A 46 -30.81 -45.22 -2.59
C ALA A 46 -32.04 -45.39 -1.69
N THR A 47 -32.88 -44.35 -1.61
CA THR A 47 -34.13 -44.34 -0.83
C THR A 47 -35.37 -44.77 -1.66
N GLN A 48 -35.17 -45.24 -2.89
CA GLN A 48 -36.23 -45.70 -3.81
C GLN A 48 -37.27 -44.64 -4.18
N GLN A 49 -36.91 -43.36 -4.11
CA GLN A 49 -37.74 -42.24 -4.54
C GLN A 49 -37.58 -41.99 -6.04
N TYR A 50 -38.12 -42.89 -6.87
CA TYR A 50 -37.88 -42.89 -8.32
C TYR A 50 -38.39 -41.64 -9.04
N ASP A 51 -39.55 -41.10 -8.66
CA ASP A 51 -40.12 -39.91 -9.28
C ASP A 51 -39.26 -38.66 -9.03
N TYR A 52 -38.76 -38.51 -7.80
CA TYR A 52 -37.86 -37.40 -7.44
C TYR A 52 -36.47 -37.55 -8.10
N ALA A 53 -35.96 -38.78 -8.19
CA ALA A 53 -34.74 -39.07 -8.94
C ALA A 53 -34.86 -38.75 -10.44
N ALA A 54 -36.05 -38.91 -11.03
CA ALA A 54 -36.32 -38.52 -12.42
C ALA A 54 -36.30 -37.00 -12.61
N GLU A 55 -36.91 -36.23 -11.69
CA GLU A 55 -36.85 -34.76 -11.69
C GLU A 55 -35.40 -34.25 -11.56
N LEU A 56 -34.62 -34.82 -10.64
CA LEU A 56 -33.21 -34.46 -10.46
C LEU A 56 -32.36 -34.80 -11.69
N ARG A 57 -32.67 -35.91 -12.39
CA ARG A 57 -32.00 -36.27 -13.65
C ARG A 57 -32.29 -35.25 -14.76
N GLU A 58 -33.51 -34.74 -14.85
CA GLU A 58 -33.85 -33.70 -15.82
C GLU A 58 -33.11 -32.39 -15.53
N ARG A 59 -33.03 -31.99 -14.25
CA ARG A 59 -32.23 -30.84 -13.82
C ARG A 59 -30.74 -31.02 -14.07
N GLU A 60 -30.21 -32.23 -13.87
CA GLU A 60 -28.81 -32.55 -14.17
C GLU A 60 -28.51 -32.34 -15.66
N LEU A 61 -29.40 -32.80 -16.56
CA LEU A 61 -29.24 -32.62 -18.00
C LEU A 61 -29.25 -31.14 -18.40
N GLN A 62 -30.18 -30.35 -17.84
CA GLN A 62 -30.26 -28.91 -18.09
C GLN A 62 -28.99 -28.18 -17.62
N ASN A 63 -28.48 -28.50 -16.43
CA ASN A 63 -27.23 -27.92 -15.94
C ASN A 63 -26.02 -28.39 -16.76
N GLU A 64 -26.02 -29.63 -17.25
CA GLU A 64 -24.91 -30.13 -18.09
C GLU A 64 -24.85 -29.38 -19.43
N GLU A 65 -26.00 -29.12 -20.05
CA GLU A 65 -26.08 -28.27 -21.25
C GLU A 65 -25.60 -26.85 -20.98
N LYS A 66 -26.00 -26.27 -19.85
CA LYS A 66 -25.58 -24.93 -19.44
C LYS A 66 -24.07 -24.85 -19.16
N ILE A 67 -23.50 -25.87 -18.53
CA ILE A 67 -22.04 -25.97 -18.33
C ILE A 67 -21.33 -26.03 -19.69
N LYS A 68 -21.81 -26.86 -20.63
CA LYS A 68 -21.21 -26.96 -21.97
C LYS A 68 -21.26 -25.64 -22.73
N GLN A 69 -22.36 -24.90 -22.62
CA GLN A 69 -22.48 -23.56 -23.21
C GLN A 69 -21.46 -22.60 -22.60
N LEU A 70 -21.42 -22.49 -21.27
CA LEU A 70 -20.49 -21.62 -20.55
C LEU A 70 -19.02 -21.99 -20.77
N GLU A 71 -18.70 -23.28 -20.90
CA GLU A 71 -17.33 -23.74 -21.22
C GLU A 71 -16.91 -23.36 -22.64
N ASN A 72 -17.83 -23.47 -23.61
CA ASN A 72 -17.54 -23.07 -24.99
C ASN A 72 -17.42 -21.55 -25.13
N GLU A 73 -18.28 -20.78 -24.46
CA GLU A 73 -18.18 -19.32 -24.39
C GLU A 73 -16.83 -18.91 -23.79
N TRP A 74 -16.48 -19.46 -22.62
CA TRP A 74 -15.20 -19.17 -21.96
C TRP A 74 -13.99 -19.54 -22.81
N ARG A 75 -14.02 -20.70 -23.50
CA ARG A 75 -12.94 -21.11 -24.41
C ARG A 75 -12.82 -20.16 -25.61
N THR A 76 -13.94 -19.72 -26.16
CA THR A 76 -13.96 -18.80 -27.30
C THR A 76 -13.41 -17.44 -26.89
N GLU A 77 -13.78 -16.95 -25.70
CA GLU A 77 -13.22 -15.72 -25.12
C GLU A 77 -11.70 -15.85 -24.90
N GLN A 78 -11.23 -17.01 -24.44
CA GLN A 78 -9.79 -17.26 -24.27
C GLN A 78 -9.01 -17.32 -25.58
N GLU A 79 -9.60 -17.83 -26.65
CA GLU A 79 -8.96 -17.93 -27.97
C GLU A 79 -9.02 -16.61 -28.76
N GLN A 80 -9.94 -15.69 -28.44
CA GLN A 80 -10.15 -14.44 -29.17
C GLN A 80 -9.41 -13.22 -28.59
N GLU A 81 -9.05 -13.23 -27.30
CA GLU A 81 -8.36 -12.09 -26.69
C GLU A 81 -6.86 -12.30 -26.55
N ASP A 82 -6.08 -11.47 -27.24
CA ASP A 82 -4.68 -11.27 -26.88
C ASP A 82 -4.60 -10.67 -25.46
N VAL A 83 -3.91 -11.38 -24.57
CA VAL A 83 -3.70 -10.93 -23.19
C VAL A 83 -2.70 -9.78 -23.18
N VAL A 84 -3.21 -8.54 -23.11
CA VAL A 84 -2.38 -7.31 -23.11
C VAL A 84 -2.34 -6.69 -21.73
N VAL A 85 -1.13 -6.46 -21.21
CA VAL A 85 -0.91 -5.71 -19.97
C VAL A 85 -1.14 -4.22 -20.22
N LYS A 86 -2.06 -3.60 -19.46
CA LYS A 86 -2.36 -2.17 -19.55
C LYS A 86 -1.60 -1.38 -18.48
N LYS A 87 -1.59 -0.05 -18.61
CA LYS A 87 -0.99 0.86 -17.63
C LYS A 87 -1.58 0.68 -16.22
N ASP A 88 -2.87 0.39 -16.12
CA ASP A 88 -3.55 0.21 -14.84
C ASP A 88 -3.11 -1.08 -14.13
N ASP A 89 -2.80 -2.14 -14.88
CA ASP A 89 -2.28 -3.39 -14.31
C ASP A 89 -0.91 -3.18 -13.68
N ILE A 90 -0.04 -2.42 -14.37
CA ILE A 90 1.28 -1.99 -13.88
C ILE A 90 1.12 -1.12 -12.63
N ALA A 91 0.21 -0.13 -12.66
CA ALA A 91 -0.05 0.75 -11.54
C ALA A 91 -0.55 0.00 -10.30
N GLU A 92 -1.39 -1.02 -10.48
CA GLU A 92 -1.88 -1.87 -9.39
C GLU A 92 -0.76 -2.70 -8.76
N VAL A 93 0.17 -3.26 -9.56
CA VAL A 93 1.35 -3.97 -9.04
C VAL A 93 2.29 -3.04 -8.29
N VAL A 94 2.59 -1.86 -8.84
CA VAL A 94 3.37 -0.83 -8.13
C VAL A 94 2.70 -0.49 -6.79
N SER A 95 1.39 -0.33 -6.80
CA SER A 95 0.62 0.02 -5.61
C SER A 95 0.67 -1.09 -4.55
N MET A 96 0.55 -2.37 -4.95
CA MET A 96 0.70 -3.50 -4.04
C MET A 96 2.12 -3.58 -3.44
N TRP A 97 3.16 -3.39 -4.24
CA TRP A 97 4.54 -3.44 -3.76
C TRP A 97 4.91 -2.30 -2.82
N THR A 98 4.38 -1.11 -3.10
CA THR A 98 4.75 0.11 -2.37
C THR A 98 3.76 0.48 -1.26
N GLY A 99 2.56 -0.09 -1.28
CA GLY A 99 1.44 0.32 -0.45
C GLY A 99 0.84 1.67 -0.83
N VAL A 100 1.27 2.30 -1.93
CA VAL A 100 0.85 3.65 -2.35
C VAL A 100 -0.22 3.55 -3.45
N PRO A 101 -1.43 4.09 -3.29
CA PRO A 101 -2.48 4.04 -4.32
C PRO A 101 -2.07 4.82 -5.58
N MET A 102 -1.81 4.12 -6.71
CA MET A 102 -1.35 4.76 -7.95
C MET A 102 -2.48 5.31 -8.84
N VAL A 103 -3.73 4.88 -8.61
CA VAL A 103 -4.88 5.09 -9.52
C VAL A 103 -5.34 6.57 -9.60
N GLN A 104 -4.77 7.48 -8.80
CA GLN A 104 -5.19 8.90 -8.73
C GLN A 104 -4.19 9.91 -9.33
N LEU A 105 -3.11 9.50 -10.00
CA LEU A 105 -1.88 10.30 -9.94
C LEU A 105 -1.60 11.37 -11.02
N ALA A 106 -2.32 11.51 -12.13
CA ALA A 106 -1.92 12.53 -13.13
C ALA A 106 -2.65 13.87 -12.96
N ASP A 107 -3.94 13.90 -13.26
CA ASP A 107 -4.71 15.15 -13.26
C ASP A 107 -5.30 15.49 -11.87
N ASP A 108 -5.55 14.47 -11.04
CA ASP A 108 -6.15 14.65 -9.71
C ASP A 108 -5.10 15.07 -8.65
N GLU A 109 -3.83 14.65 -8.77
CA GLU A 109 -2.78 15.03 -7.82
C GLU A 109 -2.50 16.54 -7.84
N ALA A 110 -2.42 17.16 -9.01
CA ALA A 110 -2.18 18.60 -9.12
C ALA A 110 -3.33 19.41 -8.50
N SER A 111 -4.58 19.03 -8.77
CA SER A 111 -5.76 19.66 -8.18
C SER A 111 -5.80 19.47 -6.67
N ARG A 112 -5.54 18.26 -6.17
CA ARG A 112 -5.43 17.98 -4.73
C ARG A 112 -4.37 18.85 -4.05
N LEU A 113 -3.20 19.01 -4.66
CA LEU A 113 -2.12 19.84 -4.12
C LEU A 113 -2.46 21.34 -4.12
N LEU A 114 -3.24 21.82 -5.10
CA LEU A 114 -3.74 23.19 -5.13
C LEU A 114 -4.73 23.46 -3.99
N ASN A 115 -5.57 22.47 -3.66
CA ASN A 115 -6.56 22.55 -2.59
C ASN A 115 -6.05 21.99 -1.24
N MET A 116 -4.73 21.79 -1.09
CA MET A 116 -4.14 21.12 0.07
C MET A 116 -4.49 21.81 1.39
N GLU A 117 -4.46 23.14 1.43
CA GLU A 117 -4.84 23.90 2.63
C GLU A 117 -6.28 23.56 3.07
N GLU A 118 -7.24 23.59 2.15
CA GLU A 118 -8.65 23.27 2.43
C GLU A 118 -8.82 21.83 2.93
N GLU A 119 -8.13 20.88 2.30
CA GLU A 119 -8.16 19.48 2.68
C GLU A 119 -7.60 19.25 4.09
N LEU A 120 -6.47 19.88 4.43
CA LEU A 120 -5.90 19.80 5.78
C LEU A 120 -6.82 20.44 6.83
N HIS A 121 -7.48 21.55 6.50
CA HIS A 121 -8.40 22.24 7.41
C HIS A 121 -9.69 21.46 7.72
N LYS A 122 -10.02 20.40 6.97
CA LYS A 122 -11.13 19.49 7.34
C LYS A 122 -10.90 18.82 8.68
N ARG A 123 -9.64 18.60 9.08
CA ARG A 123 -9.25 18.00 10.37
C ARG A 123 -8.51 18.99 11.28
N ILE A 124 -7.71 19.89 10.71
CA ILE A 124 -6.90 20.83 11.47
C ILE A 124 -7.65 22.15 11.69
N ALA A 125 -8.01 22.41 12.94
CA ALA A 125 -8.62 23.67 13.35
C ALA A 125 -7.55 24.76 13.57
N GLY A 126 -7.70 25.89 12.88
CA GLY A 126 -6.75 27.01 12.94
C GLY A 126 -5.38 26.63 12.36
N GLN A 127 -4.29 27.16 12.94
CA GLN A 127 -2.92 26.95 12.47
C GLN A 127 -2.67 27.36 11.00
N GLU A 128 -3.35 28.41 10.52
CA GLU A 128 -3.28 28.93 9.14
C GLU A 128 -1.83 29.04 8.62
N GLU A 129 -0.94 29.61 9.43
CA GLU A 129 0.47 29.80 9.07
C GLU A 129 1.20 28.46 8.86
N ALA A 130 0.96 27.48 9.73
CA ALA A 130 1.58 26.16 9.65
C ALA A 130 1.06 25.38 8.44
N VAL A 131 -0.26 25.35 8.25
CA VAL A 131 -0.91 24.70 7.10
C VAL A 131 -0.41 25.29 5.79
N HIS A 132 -0.33 26.62 5.70
CA HIS A 132 0.18 27.31 4.52
C HIS A 132 1.67 27.01 4.26
N ALA A 133 2.50 27.05 5.30
CA ALA A 133 3.93 26.77 5.18
C ALA A 133 4.22 25.34 4.69
N ILE A 134 3.49 24.36 5.25
CA ILE A 134 3.58 22.95 4.85
C ILE A 134 3.12 22.78 3.41
N SER A 135 1.93 23.27 3.07
CA SER A 135 1.36 23.14 1.73
C SER A 135 2.26 23.74 0.66
N LYS A 136 2.83 24.92 0.93
CA LYS A 136 3.79 25.58 0.03
C LYS A 136 5.08 24.77 -0.13
N ALA A 137 5.59 24.15 0.93
CA ALA A 137 6.79 23.31 0.86
C ALA A 137 6.55 22.02 0.07
N VAL A 138 5.42 21.36 0.31
CA VAL A 138 5.01 20.14 -0.41
C VAL A 138 4.82 20.42 -1.90
N ARG A 139 4.10 21.50 -2.26
CA ARG A 139 3.94 21.91 -3.68
C ARG A 139 5.29 22.13 -4.37
N ARG A 140 6.25 22.79 -3.72
CA ARG A 140 7.60 22.99 -4.30
C ARG A 140 8.33 21.67 -4.51
N ALA A 141 8.23 20.74 -3.57
CA ALA A 141 8.86 19.43 -3.69
C ALA A 141 8.26 18.61 -4.84
N ARG A 142 6.93 18.57 -4.95
CA ARG A 142 6.20 17.84 -6.00
C ARG A 142 6.37 18.45 -7.39
N ALA A 143 6.57 19.77 -7.49
CA ALA A 143 6.86 20.44 -8.75
C ALA A 143 8.29 20.20 -9.28
N GLY A 144 9.13 19.42 -8.58
CA GLY A 144 10.51 19.14 -8.99
C GLY A 144 11.45 20.34 -8.89
N ILE A 145 11.05 21.41 -8.18
CA ILE A 145 11.86 22.63 -7.99
C ILE A 145 12.96 22.40 -6.94
N LYS A 146 12.86 21.33 -6.13
CA LYS A 146 13.79 20.95 -5.07
C LYS A 146 14.66 19.75 -5.49
N ASP A 147 15.86 19.61 -4.91
CA ASP A 147 16.68 18.40 -5.05
C ASP A 147 15.88 17.16 -4.61
N MET A 148 15.66 16.24 -5.54
CA MET A 148 14.92 14.99 -5.34
C MET A 148 15.56 14.03 -4.35
N ARG A 149 16.86 14.22 -4.02
CA ARG A 149 17.52 13.42 -2.99
C ARG A 149 17.06 13.77 -1.60
N ARG A 150 16.62 15.01 -1.35
CA ARG A 150 16.24 15.50 -0.02
C ARG A 150 14.79 15.14 0.35
N PRO A 151 14.44 15.06 1.65
CA PRO A 151 13.06 14.84 2.09
C PRO A 151 12.10 15.89 1.50
N MET A 152 10.84 15.54 1.21
CA MET A 152 9.88 16.49 0.61
C MET A 152 9.75 17.78 1.43
N GLY A 153 9.64 17.64 2.76
CA GLY A 153 9.64 18.75 3.71
C GLY A 153 10.31 18.35 5.01
N VAL A 154 10.97 19.32 5.64
CA VAL A 154 11.51 19.20 7.00
C VAL A 154 10.91 20.35 7.78
N PHE A 155 10.17 20.03 8.83
CA PHE A 155 9.40 21.00 9.61
C PHE A 155 9.72 20.86 11.09
N LEU A 156 9.81 21.99 11.79
CA LEU A 156 9.95 22.04 13.24
C LEU A 156 8.69 22.67 13.84
N PHE A 157 7.92 21.89 14.59
CA PHE A 157 6.69 22.35 15.23
C PHE A 157 6.96 22.79 16.67
N LEU A 158 6.87 24.09 16.91
CA LEU A 158 7.02 24.70 18.24
C LEU A 158 5.65 24.89 18.91
N GLY A 159 5.58 24.72 20.22
CA GLY A 159 4.34 24.86 21.00
C GLY A 159 4.17 23.80 22.10
N PRO A 160 3.19 23.94 22.99
CA PRO A 160 2.93 22.97 24.04
C PRO A 160 2.32 21.66 23.49
N THR A 161 2.24 20.63 24.33
CA THR A 161 1.52 19.39 24.00
C THR A 161 0.02 19.66 23.85
N GLY A 162 -0.65 18.85 23.03
CA GLY A 162 -2.11 18.95 22.83
C GLY A 162 -2.58 20.02 21.84
N VAL A 163 -1.70 20.86 21.29
CA VAL A 163 -2.09 21.89 20.29
C VAL A 163 -2.33 21.36 18.86
N GLY A 164 -2.10 20.07 18.62
CA GLY A 164 -2.35 19.42 17.34
C GLY A 164 -1.12 19.13 16.46
N LYS A 165 0.11 19.18 17.00
CA LYS A 165 1.33 18.86 16.23
C LYS A 165 1.32 17.43 15.66
N THR A 166 1.01 16.45 16.51
CA THR A 166 0.89 15.04 16.11
C THR A 166 -0.25 14.84 15.12
N GLU A 167 -1.33 15.60 15.29
CA GLU A 167 -2.50 15.53 14.40
C GLU A 167 -2.16 16.07 13.02
N MET A 168 -1.44 17.19 12.93
CA MET A 168 -0.91 17.71 11.67
C MET A 168 -0.07 16.66 10.93
N ALA A 169 0.80 15.94 11.64
CA ALA A 169 1.62 14.90 11.03
C ALA A 169 0.79 13.71 10.52
N ARG A 170 -0.24 13.28 11.27
CA ARG A 170 -1.18 12.22 10.83
C ARG A 170 -1.97 12.65 9.60
N THR A 171 -2.59 13.83 9.63
CA THR A 171 -3.35 14.37 8.50
C THR A 171 -2.46 14.55 7.27
N LEU A 172 -1.20 14.99 7.45
CA LEU A 172 -0.26 15.10 6.35
C LEU A 172 0.13 13.73 5.77
N ALA A 173 0.32 12.71 6.62
CA ALA A 173 0.62 11.35 6.17
C ALA A 173 -0.54 10.76 5.35
N GLU A 174 -1.77 10.89 5.86
CA GLU A 174 -2.98 10.48 5.16
C GLU A 174 -3.15 11.24 3.83
N PHE A 175 -3.01 12.56 3.84
CA PHE A 175 -3.15 13.37 2.63
C PHE A 175 -2.09 12.99 1.58
N MET A 176 -0.83 12.80 1.98
CA MET A 176 0.27 12.55 1.05
C MET A 176 0.33 11.12 0.53
N PHE A 177 -0.06 10.14 1.35
CA PHE A 177 0.19 8.72 1.08
C PHE A 177 -1.06 7.84 1.19
N GLY A 178 -2.22 8.43 1.51
CA GLY A 178 -3.52 7.74 1.56
C GLY A 178 -3.79 6.97 2.84
N SER A 179 -2.85 6.93 3.80
CA SER A 179 -3.05 6.26 5.09
C SER A 179 -2.23 6.90 6.20
N GLU A 180 -2.84 7.04 7.38
CA GLU A 180 -2.13 7.44 8.61
C GLU A 180 -1.05 6.42 9.02
N ASP A 181 -1.18 5.15 8.61
CA ASP A 181 -0.19 4.11 8.94
C ASP A 181 1.17 4.38 8.29
N THR A 182 1.24 5.29 7.32
CA THR A 182 2.50 5.74 6.73
C THR A 182 3.26 6.72 7.65
N LEU A 183 2.67 7.13 8.77
CA LEU A 183 3.35 7.91 9.81
C LEU A 183 4.26 6.99 10.65
N ILE A 184 5.57 7.21 10.53
CA ILE A 184 6.58 6.64 11.41
C ILE A 184 6.77 7.63 12.57
N ARG A 185 6.26 7.27 13.74
CA ARG A 185 6.43 8.07 14.96
C ARG A 185 7.58 7.50 15.79
N ILE A 186 8.53 8.36 16.15
CA ILE A 186 9.65 8.02 17.03
C ILE A 186 9.64 9.00 18.21
N ASP A 187 9.54 8.47 19.42
CA ASP A 187 9.60 9.24 20.65
C ASP A 187 11.07 9.53 21.00
N MET A 188 11.47 10.81 20.94
CA MET A 188 12.85 11.21 21.18
C MET A 188 13.24 11.18 22.66
N SER A 189 12.27 11.06 23.58
CA SER A 189 12.55 10.82 25.00
C SER A 189 13.19 9.45 25.24
N GLU A 190 13.04 8.48 24.34
CA GLU A 190 13.77 7.20 24.41
C GLU A 190 15.26 7.31 24.03
N PHE A 191 15.68 8.47 23.49
CA PHE A 191 17.02 8.72 22.96
C PHE A 191 17.78 9.79 23.74
N MET A 192 17.42 10.02 25.01
CA MET A 192 18.09 10.96 25.91
C MET A 192 19.54 10.59 26.20
N GLU A 193 19.84 9.28 26.24
CA GLU A 193 21.15 8.77 26.61
C GLU A 193 22.00 8.46 25.37
N LYS A 194 23.31 8.71 25.47
CA LYS A 194 24.24 8.57 24.34
C LYS A 194 24.21 7.18 23.70
N PHE A 195 24.09 6.12 24.50
CA PHE A 195 24.05 4.75 23.99
C PHE A 195 22.71 4.39 23.34
N ALA A 196 21.63 5.12 23.63
CA ALA A 196 20.35 4.91 22.99
C ALA A 196 20.34 5.44 21.54
N VAL A 197 21.19 6.42 21.22
CA VAL A 197 21.33 7.00 19.87
C VAL A 197 21.62 5.95 18.81
N SER A 198 22.45 4.96 19.11
CA SER A 198 22.75 3.88 18.18
C SER A 198 21.53 3.02 17.86
N ARG A 199 20.52 2.92 18.75
CA ARG A 199 19.27 2.20 18.46
C ARG A 199 18.47 2.84 17.32
N LEU A 200 18.69 4.11 17.01
CA LEU A 200 17.98 4.81 15.94
C LEU A 200 18.42 4.31 14.56
N VAL A 201 19.72 4.05 14.39
CA VAL A 201 20.35 3.70 13.11
C VAL A 201 20.92 2.28 13.04
N GLY A 202 21.10 1.64 14.19
CA GLY A 202 21.73 0.33 14.35
C GLY A 202 22.97 0.44 15.24
N ALA A 203 23.16 -0.57 16.10
CA ALA A 203 24.39 -0.68 16.87
C ALA A 203 25.60 -0.90 15.93
N PRO A 204 26.83 -0.50 16.29
CA PRO A 204 28.02 -0.79 15.50
C PRO A 204 28.45 -2.27 15.63
N PRO A 205 29.32 -2.78 14.73
CA PRO A 205 29.78 -4.17 14.79
C PRO A 205 30.36 -4.52 16.16
N GLY A 206 29.93 -5.64 16.75
CA GLY A 206 30.38 -6.11 18.07
C GLY A 206 29.53 -5.67 19.26
N TYR A 207 28.44 -4.92 19.04
CA TYR A 207 27.45 -4.57 20.06
C TYR A 207 26.16 -5.37 19.90
N VAL A 208 25.46 -5.61 21.02
CA VAL A 208 24.13 -6.25 21.01
C VAL A 208 23.17 -5.37 20.21
N GLY A 209 22.43 -5.97 19.26
CA GLY A 209 21.51 -5.25 18.36
C GLY A 209 22.11 -4.86 17.00
N TYR A 210 23.36 -5.26 16.68
CA TYR A 210 23.95 -5.03 15.34
C TYR A 210 23.11 -5.63 14.21
N GLU A 211 22.62 -6.86 14.40
CA GLU A 211 21.80 -7.58 13.41
C GLU A 211 20.33 -7.12 13.37
N GLU A 212 19.87 -6.36 14.38
CA GLU A 212 18.46 -5.96 14.53
C GLU A 212 18.11 -4.70 13.73
N GLY A 213 19.13 -3.99 13.20
CA GLY A 213 18.95 -2.74 12.47
C GLY A 213 18.55 -1.56 13.38
N GLY A 214 18.44 -0.37 12.79
CA GLY A 214 17.98 0.82 13.48
C GLY A 214 16.46 0.95 13.48
N GLN A 215 15.88 1.50 14.54
CA GLN A 215 14.44 1.77 14.59
C GLN A 215 13.97 2.67 13.44
N LEU A 216 14.74 3.72 13.12
CA LEU A 216 14.40 4.63 12.02
C LEU A 216 14.71 3.99 10.66
N THR A 217 15.90 3.41 10.51
CA THR A 217 16.34 2.86 9.23
C THR A 217 15.46 1.70 8.77
N GLU A 218 15.09 0.78 9.67
CA GLU A 218 14.21 -0.34 9.35
C GLU A 218 12.76 0.11 9.13
N ALA A 219 12.25 1.08 9.90
CA ALA A 219 10.91 1.61 9.68
C ALA A 219 10.79 2.26 8.28
N VAL A 220 11.78 3.04 7.86
CA VAL A 220 11.82 3.66 6.53
C VAL A 220 12.08 2.62 5.44
N ARG A 221 12.91 1.60 5.69
CA ARG A 221 13.14 0.50 4.74
C ARG A 221 11.84 -0.26 4.44
N ARG A 222 10.99 -0.47 5.46
CA ARG A 222 9.66 -1.09 5.31
C ARG A 222 8.61 -0.14 4.70
N LYS A 223 8.70 1.16 5.00
CA LYS A 223 7.76 2.20 4.54
C LYS A 223 8.53 3.34 3.87
N SER A 224 9.00 3.11 2.63
CA SER A 224 9.89 4.04 1.92
C SER A 224 9.22 5.38 1.57
N TYR A 225 7.89 5.40 1.47
CA TYR A 225 7.09 6.62 1.35
C TYR A 225 6.33 6.83 2.66
N SER A 226 6.90 7.64 3.54
CA SER A 226 6.38 7.83 4.89
C SER A 226 6.52 9.28 5.34
N CYS A 227 5.71 9.64 6.34
CA CYS A 227 5.90 10.83 7.14
C CYS A 227 6.66 10.40 8.40
N ILE A 228 7.75 11.09 8.76
CA ILE A 228 8.50 10.80 9.99
C ILE A 228 8.17 11.89 11.01
N LEU A 229 7.64 11.49 12.16
CA LEU A 229 7.41 12.37 13.30
C LEU A 229 8.42 12.03 14.40
N LEU A 230 9.30 12.99 14.67
CA LEU A 230 10.21 12.96 15.81
C LEU A 230 9.55 13.74 16.96
N ASP A 231 8.89 13.02 17.85
CA ASP A 231 8.14 13.60 18.97
C ASP A 231 9.10 14.01 20.09
N GLU A 232 8.85 15.15 20.75
CA GLU A 232 9.69 15.71 21.82
C GLU A 232 11.20 15.80 21.48
N ILE A 233 11.54 16.26 20.27
CA ILE A 233 12.94 16.32 19.78
C ILE A 233 13.90 17.06 20.71
N GLU A 234 13.42 18.01 21.51
CA GLU A 234 14.21 18.71 22.51
C GLU A 234 14.74 17.82 23.64
N LYS A 235 14.18 16.62 23.82
CA LYS A 235 14.61 15.62 24.80
C LYS A 235 15.74 14.73 24.28
N ALA A 236 15.93 14.67 22.97
CA ALA A 236 16.95 13.81 22.37
C ALA A 236 18.37 14.19 22.81
N HIS A 237 19.27 13.21 22.85
CA HIS A 237 20.70 13.47 23.00
C HIS A 237 21.22 14.32 21.82
N PRO A 238 22.15 15.27 22.04
CA PRO A 238 22.70 16.13 20.97
C PRO A 238 23.23 15.38 19.74
N ASP A 239 23.79 14.18 19.94
CA ASP A 239 24.29 13.33 18.83
C ASP A 239 23.19 12.88 17.85
N VAL A 240 21.92 12.85 18.26
CA VAL A 240 20.78 12.58 17.36
C VAL A 240 20.69 13.65 16.28
N PHE A 241 20.92 14.92 16.61
CA PHE A 241 20.86 16.01 15.64
C PHE A 241 21.91 15.87 14.53
N ASN A 242 23.10 15.35 14.86
CA ASN A 242 24.14 15.09 13.86
C ASN A 242 23.69 14.05 12.82
N LEU A 243 22.98 13.00 13.27
CA LEU A 243 22.40 12.01 12.36
C LEU A 243 21.28 12.62 11.52
N LEU A 244 20.40 13.42 12.13
CA LEU A 244 19.30 14.07 11.42
C LEU A 244 19.78 15.07 10.37
N LEU A 245 20.90 15.77 10.60
CA LEU A 245 21.48 16.68 9.62
C LEU A 245 21.86 15.96 8.32
N GLN A 246 22.41 14.75 8.40
CA GLN A 246 22.70 13.94 7.21
C GLN A 246 21.43 13.65 6.40
N ILE A 247 20.33 13.35 7.09
CA ILE A 247 19.02 13.13 6.45
C ILE A 247 18.50 14.42 5.80
N PHE A 248 18.65 15.56 6.47
CA PHE A 248 18.11 16.82 5.98
C PHE A 248 18.90 17.38 4.78
N ASP A 249 20.21 17.17 4.76
CA ASP A 249 21.12 17.71 3.73
C ASP A 249 21.33 16.76 2.55
N ASP A 250 21.60 15.48 2.82
CA ASP A 250 21.95 14.49 1.79
C ASP A 250 20.80 13.53 1.47
N GLY A 251 19.79 13.47 2.35
CA GLY A 251 18.59 12.67 2.13
C GLY A 251 18.79 11.16 2.21
N HIS A 252 19.92 10.74 2.75
CA HIS A 252 20.20 9.35 3.07
C HIS A 252 20.73 9.22 4.49
N LEU A 253 20.56 8.02 5.05
CA LEU A 253 21.13 7.62 6.32
C LEU A 253 21.73 6.24 6.12
N SER A 254 23.01 6.10 6.41
CA SER A 254 23.66 4.79 6.40
C SER A 254 23.44 4.13 7.75
N ASP A 255 22.88 2.92 7.75
CA ASP A 255 22.91 2.08 8.94
C ASP A 255 24.34 1.58 9.20
N ALA A 256 24.53 0.97 10.35
CA ALA A 256 25.83 0.42 10.74
C ALA A 256 26.20 -0.89 10.01
N LYS A 257 25.31 -1.41 9.14
CA LYS A 257 25.40 -2.72 8.48
C LYS A 257 26.07 -2.67 7.11
#